data_AF-A0A349CHT1-F1
#
_entry.id   AF-A0A349CHT1-F1
#
_cell.length_a   1.000
_cell.length_b   1.000
_cell.length_c   1.000
_cell.angle_alpha   90.00
_cell.angle_beta   90.00
_cell.angle_gamma   90.00
#
_symmetry.space_group_name_H-M   'P 1'
#
loop_
_entity.id
_entity.type
_entity.pdbx_description
1 polymer ?
#
loop_
_entity_poly.entity_id
_entity_poly.type
_entity_poly.pdbx_seq_one_letter_code
_entity_poly.pdbx_strand_id
1 'polypeptide(L)'
;MNIEQRRELLASLPPDDKKVIYTSDDGAEISVNRTDELTIKDFSVFLKKTDEEEFSPTFVRLLIDLHIKKISNPDETDSLSNIFENIYKGEDCAALIDSLGSKTFPMQLDSLDINMVLAQLLMIKQEFNYGPEKRETAYAPARGYLMAYIRWVLSEKNEIDKIVTAAVKEYMPPENFDS
;
A
#
# COMPACT_ATOMS: atom_id res chain seq x y z
N MET A 1 -9.86 -2.24 -11.11
CA MET A 1 -10.20 -0.85 -10.75
C MET A 1 -8.93 -0.04 -10.52
N ASN A 2 -8.79 1.10 -11.21
CA ASN A 2 -7.67 2.02 -11.01
C ASN A 2 -7.82 2.90 -9.75
N ILE A 3 -6.80 3.71 -9.45
CA ILE A 3 -6.76 4.51 -8.22
C ILE A 3 -7.86 5.57 -8.16
N GLU A 4 -8.20 6.23 -9.27
CA GLU A 4 -9.24 7.27 -9.30
C GLU A 4 -10.64 6.68 -9.11
N GLN A 5 -10.96 5.61 -9.83
CA GLN A 5 -12.25 4.89 -9.65
C GLN A 5 -12.41 4.41 -8.21
N ARG A 6 -11.33 3.90 -7.61
CA ARG A 6 -11.35 3.45 -6.22
C ARG A 6 -11.48 4.62 -5.25
N ARG A 7 -10.81 5.73 -5.50
CA ARG A 7 -10.93 6.96 -4.71
C ARG A 7 -12.37 7.48 -4.73
N GLU A 8 -13.03 7.49 -5.88
CA GLU A 8 -14.45 7.86 -6.00
C GLU A 8 -15.36 6.90 -5.23
N LEU A 9 -15.15 5.60 -5.36
CA LEU A 9 -15.87 4.58 -4.59
C LEU A 9 -15.75 4.84 -3.08
N LEU A 10 -14.53 5.01 -2.58
CA LEU A 10 -14.25 5.25 -1.16
C LEU A 10 -14.86 6.56 -0.66
N ALA A 11 -14.78 7.63 -1.47
CA ALA A 11 -15.38 8.92 -1.14
C ALA A 11 -16.92 8.87 -1.04
N SER A 12 -17.55 7.90 -1.71
CA SER A 12 -19.00 7.71 -1.70
C SER A 12 -19.52 6.81 -0.58
N LEU A 13 -18.63 6.19 0.20
CA LEU A 13 -19.05 5.30 1.28
C LEU A 13 -19.81 6.08 2.36
N PRO A 14 -20.90 5.51 2.91
CA PRO A 14 -21.51 6.05 4.10
C PRO A 14 -20.56 5.89 5.30
N PRO A 15 -20.57 6.82 6.27
CA PRO A 15 -19.83 6.66 7.52
C PRO A 15 -20.23 5.38 8.25
N ASP A 16 -19.28 4.76 8.95
CA ASP A 16 -19.47 3.60 9.83
C ASP A 16 -19.96 2.30 9.15
N ASP A 17 -20.03 2.27 7.81
CA ASP A 17 -20.32 1.05 7.05
C ASP A 17 -19.05 0.38 6.56
N LYS A 18 -18.90 -0.90 6.90
CA LYS A 18 -17.74 -1.69 6.55
C LYS A 18 -17.98 -2.41 5.23
N LYS A 19 -17.11 -2.13 4.25
CA LYS A 19 -17.21 -2.68 2.90
C LYS A 19 -16.00 -3.54 2.56
N VAL A 20 -16.23 -4.77 2.12
CA VAL A 20 -15.19 -5.60 1.50
C VAL A 20 -14.86 -5.03 0.11
N ILE A 21 -13.57 -4.78 -0.12
CA ILE A 21 -13.05 -4.16 -1.34
C ILE A 21 -12.31 -5.20 -2.21
N TYR A 22 -11.78 -6.25 -1.57
CA TYR A 22 -11.07 -7.32 -2.25
C TYR A 22 -11.11 -8.61 -1.43
N THR A 23 -11.18 -9.74 -2.13
CA THR A 23 -11.02 -11.09 -1.56
C THR A 23 -9.99 -11.79 -2.44
N SER A 24 -8.90 -12.28 -1.86
CA SER A 24 -7.88 -13.06 -2.55
C SER A 24 -8.35 -14.49 -2.79
N ASP A 25 -7.65 -15.21 -3.67
CA ASP A 25 -7.97 -16.60 -4.02
C ASP A 25 -7.86 -17.56 -2.82
N ASP A 26 -7.02 -17.24 -1.83
CA ASP A 26 -6.86 -18.01 -0.58
C ASP A 26 -7.85 -17.61 0.53
N GLY A 27 -8.79 -16.71 0.21
CA GLY A 27 -9.90 -16.32 1.09
C GLY A 27 -9.61 -15.15 2.03
N ALA A 28 -8.44 -14.51 1.94
CA ALA A 28 -8.18 -13.29 2.71
C ALA A 28 -9.01 -12.10 2.17
N GLU A 29 -9.60 -11.33 3.09
CA GLU A 29 -10.46 -10.19 2.76
C GLU A 29 -9.80 -8.88 3.17
N ILE A 30 -9.79 -7.90 2.26
CA ILE A 30 -9.50 -6.50 2.58
C ILE A 30 -10.82 -5.75 2.60
N SER A 31 -11.09 -5.10 3.72
CA SER A 31 -12.25 -4.25 3.90
C SER A 31 -11.86 -2.84 4.35
N VAL A 32 -12.77 -1.90 4.18
CA VAL A 32 -12.60 -0.51 4.58
C VAL A 32 -13.83 -0.03 5.34
N ASN A 33 -13.63 0.89 6.27
CA ASN A 33 -14.70 1.60 6.93
C ASN A 33 -14.39 3.10 6.86
N ARG A 34 -15.35 3.92 6.42
CA ARG A 34 -15.19 5.37 6.42
C ARG A 34 -15.35 5.88 7.86
N THR A 35 -14.31 6.53 8.37
CA THR A 35 -14.24 6.99 9.76
C THR A 35 -14.38 8.51 9.89
N ASP A 36 -14.01 9.26 8.85
CA ASP A 36 -13.92 10.73 8.89
C ASP A 36 -13.10 11.27 10.08
N GLU A 37 -12.21 10.45 10.66
CA GLU A 37 -11.45 10.76 11.89
C GLU A 37 -10.45 11.90 11.68
N LEU A 38 -9.65 11.82 10.61
CA LEU A 38 -8.67 12.84 10.26
C LEU A 38 -9.25 13.91 9.34
N THR A 39 -9.98 13.49 8.31
CA THR A 39 -10.58 14.37 7.31
C THR A 39 -11.88 13.78 6.78
N ILE A 40 -12.73 14.60 6.17
CA ILE A 40 -13.91 14.11 5.44
C ILE A 40 -13.42 13.16 4.32
N LYS A 41 -13.95 11.94 4.30
CA LYS A 41 -13.59 10.77 3.48
C LYS A 41 -12.43 9.94 4.02
N ASP A 42 -11.91 10.24 5.21
CA ASP A 42 -10.93 9.35 5.85
C ASP A 42 -11.55 7.98 6.13
N PHE A 43 -10.72 6.94 6.04
CA PHE A 43 -11.16 5.56 6.22
C PHE A 43 -10.08 4.70 6.86
N SER A 44 -10.52 3.69 7.60
CA SER A 44 -9.66 2.63 8.13
C SER A 44 -9.65 1.44 7.19
N VAL A 45 -8.51 0.75 7.10
CA VAL A 45 -8.32 -0.45 6.29
C VAL A 45 -8.19 -1.64 7.23
N PHE A 46 -8.87 -2.73 6.92
CA PHE A 46 -8.83 -3.97 7.68
C PHE A 46 -8.45 -5.13 6.77
N LEU A 47 -7.64 -6.04 7.29
CA LEU A 47 -7.26 -7.29 6.66
C LEU A 47 -7.69 -8.43 7.56
N LYS A 48 -8.42 -9.39 6.99
CA LYS A 48 -8.83 -10.62 7.64
C LYS A 48 -8.35 -11.81 6.80
N LYS A 49 -7.44 -12.60 7.34
CA LYS A 49 -7.01 -13.85 6.69
C LYS A 49 -7.91 -15.00 7.11
N THR A 50 -7.90 -16.06 6.32
CA THR A 50 -8.60 -17.30 6.64
C THR A 50 -8.16 -17.80 8.01
N ASP A 51 -9.13 -18.02 8.89
CA ASP A 51 -8.95 -18.49 10.28
C ASP A 51 -8.08 -17.60 11.20
N GLU A 52 -7.83 -16.33 10.82
CA GLU A 52 -7.13 -15.36 11.67
C GLU A 52 -8.09 -14.25 12.16
N GLU A 53 -7.73 -13.62 13.28
CA GLU A 53 -8.38 -12.40 13.72
C GLU A 53 -8.12 -11.26 12.73
N GLU A 54 -9.14 -10.44 12.52
CA GLU A 54 -9.01 -9.23 11.72
C GLU A 54 -8.10 -8.22 12.43
N PHE A 55 -7.30 -7.51 11.64
CA PHE A 55 -6.48 -6.40 12.13
C PHE A 55 -6.42 -5.26 11.11
N SER A 56 -5.93 -4.10 11.55
CA SER A 56 -5.72 -2.92 10.69
C SER A 56 -4.26 -2.83 10.25
N PRO A 57 -3.89 -3.25 9.03
CA PRO A 57 -2.51 -3.14 8.56
C PRO A 57 -2.09 -1.67 8.41
N THR A 58 -0.88 -1.36 8.89
CA THR A 58 -0.24 -0.07 8.62
C THR A 58 0.65 -0.17 7.39
N PHE A 59 1.07 0.96 6.83
CA PHE A 59 2.03 0.94 5.72
C PHE A 59 3.38 0.31 6.13
N VAL A 60 3.74 0.29 7.43
CA VAL A 60 4.94 -0.42 7.93
C VAL A 60 4.89 -1.91 7.62
N ARG A 61 3.72 -2.57 7.76
CA ARG A 61 3.56 -3.99 7.41
C ARG A 61 3.85 -4.21 5.93
N LEU A 62 3.32 -3.35 5.06
CA LEU A 62 3.60 -3.38 3.63
C LEU A 62 5.12 -3.27 3.36
N LEU A 63 5.80 -2.31 3.99
CA LEU A 63 7.26 -2.15 3.82
C LEU A 63 8.06 -3.39 4.26
N ILE A 64 7.72 -3.97 5.41
CA ILE A 64 8.38 -5.19 5.90
C ILE A 64 8.14 -6.35 4.94
N ASP A 65 6.91 -6.52 4.46
CA ASP A 65 6.57 -7.61 3.57
C ASP A 65 7.26 -7.48 2.20
N LEU A 66 7.33 -6.27 1.63
CA LEU A 66 8.10 -6.01 0.40
C LEU A 66 9.58 -6.28 0.58
N HIS A 67 10.15 -5.95 1.74
CA HIS A 67 11.53 -6.28 2.06
C HIS A 67 11.75 -7.81 2.11
N ILE A 68 10.86 -8.55 2.77
CA ILE A 68 10.91 -10.02 2.85
C ILE A 68 10.81 -10.65 1.46
N LYS A 69 9.91 -10.15 0.60
CA LYS A 69 9.77 -10.60 -0.78
C LYS A 69 11.04 -10.35 -1.59
N LYS A 70 11.62 -9.16 -1.47
CA LYS A 70 12.89 -8.80 -2.11
C LYS A 70 14.03 -9.73 -1.69
N ILE A 71 14.24 -9.95 -0.39
CA ILE A 71 15.37 -10.77 0.07
C ILE A 71 15.18 -12.26 -0.26
N SER A 72 13.94 -12.74 -0.32
CA SER A 72 13.63 -14.14 -0.59
C SER A 72 13.60 -14.46 -2.08
N ASN A 73 13.40 -13.47 -2.95
CA ASN A 73 13.50 -13.62 -4.39
C ASN A 73 14.07 -12.34 -5.06
N PRO A 74 15.39 -12.12 -4.96
CA PRO A 74 16.02 -10.88 -5.46
C PRO A 74 15.83 -10.65 -6.95
N ASP A 75 15.77 -11.72 -7.75
CA ASP A 75 15.60 -11.65 -9.21
C ASP A 75 14.26 -11.02 -9.62
N GLU A 76 13.27 -11.00 -8.71
CA GLU A 76 11.96 -10.41 -8.95
C GLU A 76 11.84 -8.96 -8.46
N THR A 77 12.90 -8.36 -7.91
CA THR A 77 12.88 -7.00 -7.34
C THR A 77 12.46 -5.94 -8.35
N ASP A 78 12.96 -6.03 -9.59
CA ASP A 78 12.60 -5.08 -10.65
C ASP A 78 11.13 -5.22 -11.04
N SER A 79 10.65 -6.47 -11.14
CA SER A 79 9.24 -6.73 -11.43
C SER A 79 8.34 -6.21 -10.31
N LEU A 80 8.72 -6.45 -9.05
CA LEU A 80 8.01 -5.95 -7.88
C LEU A 80 7.95 -4.42 -7.89
N SER A 81 9.08 -3.76 -8.15
CA SER A 81 9.17 -2.30 -8.26
C SER A 81 8.24 -1.76 -9.35
N ASN A 82 8.24 -2.38 -10.53
CA ASN A 82 7.40 -1.98 -11.65
C ASN A 82 5.90 -2.09 -11.33
N ILE A 83 5.47 -3.13 -10.61
CA ILE A 83 4.07 -3.30 -10.19
C ILE A 83 3.60 -2.11 -9.35
N PHE A 84 4.37 -1.71 -8.33
CA PHE A 84 3.99 -0.59 -7.47
C PHE A 84 4.11 0.76 -8.18
N GLU A 85 5.08 0.93 -9.10
CA GLU A 85 5.13 2.09 -9.99
C GLU A 85 3.87 2.22 -10.85
N ASN A 86 3.37 1.11 -11.38
CA ASN A 86 2.17 1.10 -12.21
C ASN A 86 0.92 1.45 -11.39
N ILE A 87 0.78 0.90 -10.18
CA ILE A 87 -0.28 1.30 -9.24
C ILE A 87 -0.20 2.80 -8.92
N TYR A 88 1.01 3.31 -8.63
CA TYR A 88 1.25 4.72 -8.35
C TYR A 88 0.87 5.63 -9.54
N LYS A 89 1.14 5.19 -10.77
CA LYS A 89 0.76 5.89 -12.01
C LYS A 89 -0.74 5.81 -12.33
N GLY A 90 -1.50 5.01 -11.57
CA GLY A 90 -2.94 4.87 -11.74
C GLY A 90 -3.35 3.80 -12.76
N GLU A 91 -2.49 2.81 -13.02
CA GLU A 91 -2.91 1.62 -13.75
C GLU A 91 -3.99 0.84 -12.97
N ASP A 92 -4.74 0.02 -13.69
CA ASP A 92 -5.82 -0.77 -13.11
C ASP A 92 -5.25 -1.89 -12.22
N CYS A 93 -5.44 -1.76 -10.91
CA CYS A 93 -4.90 -2.71 -9.93
C CYS A 93 -5.51 -4.12 -10.08
N ALA A 94 -6.77 -4.24 -10.50
CA ALA A 94 -7.37 -5.56 -10.73
C ALA A 94 -6.77 -6.23 -11.97
N ALA A 95 -6.59 -5.49 -13.06
CA ALA A 95 -5.93 -6.01 -14.25
C ALA A 95 -4.46 -6.39 -13.98
N LEU A 96 -3.76 -5.64 -13.13
CA LEU A 96 -2.42 -6.00 -12.68
C LEU A 96 -2.42 -7.30 -11.87
N ILE A 97 -3.39 -7.48 -10.96
CA ILE A 97 -3.56 -8.72 -10.19
C ILE A 97 -3.82 -9.91 -11.13
N ASP A 98 -4.74 -9.77 -12.07
CA ASP A 98 -5.05 -10.81 -13.05
C ASP A 98 -3.82 -11.21 -13.90
N SER A 99 -2.89 -10.26 -14.10
CA SER A 99 -1.65 -10.47 -14.84
C SER A 99 -0.53 -11.15 -14.03
N LEU A 100 -0.68 -11.33 -12.71
CA LEU A 100 0.35 -11.94 -11.86
C LEU A 100 0.60 -13.42 -12.21
N GLY A 101 -0.39 -14.11 -12.78
CA GLY A 101 -0.31 -15.54 -13.04
C GLY A 101 -0.01 -16.34 -11.77
N SER A 102 0.92 -17.29 -11.83
CA SER A 102 1.33 -18.12 -10.68
C SER A 102 2.50 -17.52 -9.89
N LYS A 103 2.65 -16.19 -9.87
CA LYS A 103 3.77 -15.54 -9.18
C LYS A 103 3.62 -15.66 -7.67
N THR A 104 4.58 -16.32 -7.04
CA THR A 104 4.64 -16.50 -5.58
C THR A 104 6.01 -16.12 -5.05
N PHE A 105 6.07 -15.62 -3.82
CA PHE A 105 7.32 -15.36 -3.13
C PHE A 105 7.59 -16.44 -2.08
N PRO A 106 8.83 -16.94 -1.95
CA PRO A 106 9.17 -17.98 -0.96
C PRO A 106 8.90 -17.55 0.48
N MET A 107 9.08 -16.26 0.77
CA MET A 107 8.74 -15.67 2.06
C MET A 107 7.84 -14.46 1.83
N GLN A 108 6.77 -14.38 2.62
CA GLN A 108 5.84 -13.28 2.60
C GLN A 108 5.02 -13.24 3.90
N LEU A 109 4.59 -12.06 4.31
CA LEU A 109 3.56 -11.88 5.31
C LEU A 109 2.18 -12.00 4.68
N ASP A 110 1.96 -11.36 3.54
CA ASP A 110 0.72 -11.38 2.78
C ASP A 110 1.00 -11.77 1.31
N SER A 111 0.01 -12.26 0.58
CA SER A 111 0.16 -12.49 -0.86
C SER A 111 0.35 -11.17 -1.63
N LEU A 112 0.94 -11.24 -2.83
CA LEU A 112 1.30 -10.04 -3.58
C LEU A 112 0.08 -9.19 -3.97
N ASP A 113 -1.01 -9.83 -4.38
CA ASP A 113 -2.31 -9.21 -4.64
C ASP A 113 -2.83 -8.40 -3.43
N ILE A 114 -2.74 -8.95 -2.22
CA ILE A 114 -3.08 -8.26 -0.97
C ILE A 114 -2.19 -7.03 -0.79
N ASN A 115 -0.88 -7.14 -0.99
CA ASN A 115 0.00 -5.98 -0.91
C ASN A 115 -0.32 -4.91 -1.96
N MET A 116 -0.69 -5.30 -3.18
CA MET A 116 -1.07 -4.38 -4.27
C MET A 116 -2.32 -3.59 -3.91
N VAL A 117 -3.36 -4.27 -3.41
CA VAL A 117 -4.59 -3.61 -2.96
C VAL A 117 -4.33 -2.72 -1.74
N LEU A 118 -3.56 -3.19 -0.76
CA LEU A 118 -3.18 -2.40 0.41
C LEU A 118 -2.40 -1.14 0.01
N ALA A 119 -1.43 -1.25 -0.89
CA ALA A 119 -0.67 -0.10 -1.39
C ALA A 119 -1.60 0.92 -2.05
N GLN A 120 -2.51 0.48 -2.93
CA GLN A 120 -3.49 1.36 -3.57
C GLN A 120 -4.37 2.10 -2.54
N LEU A 121 -4.89 1.38 -1.53
CA LEU A 121 -5.71 1.98 -0.48
C LEU A 121 -4.92 2.98 0.37
N LEU A 122 -3.70 2.63 0.77
CA LEU A 122 -2.86 3.53 1.58
C LEU A 122 -2.43 4.78 0.80
N MET A 123 -2.18 4.65 -0.51
CA MET A 123 -1.95 5.80 -1.40
C MET A 123 -3.17 6.72 -1.47
N ILE A 124 -4.39 6.17 -1.61
CA ILE A 124 -5.63 6.97 -1.61
C ILE A 124 -5.84 7.65 -0.26
N LYS A 125 -5.58 6.95 0.86
CA LYS A 125 -5.66 7.52 2.20
C LYS A 125 -4.71 8.73 2.34
N GLN A 126 -3.55 8.72 1.69
CA GLN A 126 -2.66 9.90 1.66
C GLN A 126 -3.26 11.05 0.86
N GLU A 127 -3.88 10.79 -0.29
CA GLU A 127 -4.53 11.85 -1.08
C GLU A 127 -5.73 12.48 -0.35
N PHE A 128 -6.43 11.72 0.49
CA PHE A 128 -7.47 12.26 1.34
C PHE A 128 -6.92 13.06 2.52
N ASN A 129 -5.81 12.65 3.13
CA ASN A 129 -5.36 13.24 4.40
C ASN A 129 -4.21 14.26 4.29
N TYR A 130 -3.57 14.40 3.13
CA TYR A 130 -2.52 15.40 2.91
C TYR A 130 -3.03 16.56 2.03
N GLY A 131 -2.55 17.78 2.29
CA GLY A 131 -2.93 18.99 1.55
C GLY A 131 -2.78 20.28 2.36
N PRO A 132 -3.03 21.46 1.74
CA PRO A 132 -2.77 22.78 2.32
C PRO A 132 -3.49 23.07 3.65
N GLU A 133 -4.61 22.40 3.89
CA GLU A 133 -5.44 22.55 5.10
C GLU A 133 -5.32 21.34 6.05
N LYS A 134 -4.35 20.43 5.81
CA LYS A 134 -4.28 19.10 6.44
C LYS A 134 -2.87 18.81 6.97
N ARG A 135 -2.27 17.65 6.61
CA ARG A 135 -0.84 17.38 6.74
C ARG A 135 -0.09 17.88 5.51
N GLU A 136 0.97 18.66 5.73
CA GLU A 136 1.88 19.06 4.66
C GLU A 136 2.70 17.87 4.17
N THR A 137 2.97 17.85 2.86
CA THR A 137 3.90 16.93 2.22
C THR A 137 4.58 17.64 1.07
N ALA A 138 5.87 17.35 0.85
CA ALA A 138 6.60 17.85 -0.30
C ALA A 138 6.22 17.12 -1.60
N TYR A 139 5.44 16.04 -1.53
CA TYR A 139 5.07 15.23 -2.67
C TYR A 139 3.77 15.70 -3.34
N ALA A 140 3.80 15.88 -4.65
CA ALA A 140 2.63 16.10 -5.51
C ALA A 140 2.63 15.06 -6.65
N PRO A 141 1.69 14.09 -6.66
CA PRO A 141 0.59 13.89 -5.72
C PRO A 141 1.05 13.36 -4.35
N ALA A 142 0.21 13.52 -3.32
CA ALA A 142 0.53 13.14 -1.93
C ALA A 142 0.88 11.66 -1.75
N ARG A 143 0.29 10.78 -2.58
CA ARG A 143 0.64 9.35 -2.64
C ARG A 143 2.13 9.06 -2.94
N GLY A 144 2.87 10.07 -3.40
CA GLY A 144 4.32 10.02 -3.56
C GLY A 144 5.08 9.78 -2.25
N TYR A 145 4.52 10.14 -1.10
CA TYR A 145 5.14 9.88 0.20
C TYR A 145 5.29 8.38 0.47
N LEU A 146 4.20 7.59 0.33
CA LEU A 146 4.30 6.14 0.45
C LEU A 146 5.17 5.54 -0.66
N MET A 147 5.04 6.04 -1.89
CA MET A 147 5.81 5.50 -3.02
C MET A 147 7.32 5.67 -2.82
N ALA A 148 7.76 6.78 -2.22
CA ALA A 148 9.16 6.99 -1.89
C ALA A 148 9.69 5.96 -0.86
N TYR A 149 8.87 5.57 0.12
CA TYR A 149 9.21 4.46 1.02
C TYR A 149 9.29 3.11 0.31
N ILE A 150 8.35 2.82 -0.59
CA ILE A 150 8.37 1.58 -1.39
C ILE A 150 9.65 1.51 -2.24
N ARG A 151 10.02 2.60 -2.92
CA ARG A 151 11.27 2.71 -3.67
C ARG A 151 12.49 2.46 -2.78
N TRP A 152 12.52 3.02 -1.58
CA TRP A 152 13.62 2.82 -0.64
C TRP A 152 13.74 1.36 -0.18
N VAL A 153 12.63 0.69 0.12
CA VAL A 153 12.65 -0.73 0.49
C VAL A 153 13.20 -1.59 -0.65
N LEU A 154 12.84 -1.26 -1.89
CA LEU A 154 13.20 -2.06 -3.06
C LEU A 154 14.56 -1.68 -3.67
N SER A 155 15.17 -0.55 -3.30
CA SER A 155 16.51 -0.15 -3.78
C SER A 155 17.62 -1.05 -3.26
N GLU A 156 18.74 -1.14 -3.98
CA GLU A 156 19.89 -2.00 -3.62
C GLU A 156 20.40 -1.73 -2.19
N LYS A 157 20.49 -0.46 -1.81
CA LYS A 157 20.92 -0.01 -0.48
C LYS A 157 19.71 0.23 0.42
N ASN A 158 19.25 -0.83 1.06
CA ASN A 158 18.20 -0.75 2.08
C ASN A 158 18.66 -1.33 3.40
N GLU A 159 18.28 -0.66 4.49
CA GLU A 159 18.41 -1.15 5.86
C GLU A 159 17.02 -1.08 6.48
N ILE A 160 16.32 -2.21 6.56
CA ILE A 160 14.90 -2.24 6.96
C ILE A 160 14.66 -1.56 8.31
N ASP A 161 15.59 -1.66 9.26
CA ASP A 161 15.50 -0.98 10.56
C ASP A 161 15.48 0.54 10.43
N LYS A 162 16.31 1.10 9.54
CA LYS A 162 16.34 2.55 9.27
C LYS A 162 15.05 2.99 8.59
N ILE A 163 14.57 2.20 7.63
CA ILE A 163 13.34 2.49 6.88
C ILE A 163 12.13 2.46 7.80
N VAL A 164 11.97 1.40 8.60
CA VAL A 164 10.87 1.26 9.57
C VAL A 164 10.95 2.36 10.63
N THR A 165 12.14 2.67 11.13
CA THR A 165 12.31 3.78 12.08
C THR A 165 11.89 5.11 11.46
N ALA A 166 12.30 5.40 10.22
CA ALA A 166 11.91 6.60 9.51
C ALA A 166 10.39 6.65 9.31
N ALA A 167 9.78 5.54 8.88
CA ALA A 167 8.35 5.41 8.67
C ALA A 167 7.53 5.69 9.94
N VAL A 168 7.90 5.05 11.07
CA VAL A 168 7.21 5.23 12.35
C VAL A 168 7.39 6.65 12.90
N LYS A 169 8.56 7.26 12.69
CA LYS A 169 8.84 8.65 13.10
C LYS A 169 8.38 9.70 12.10
N GLU A 170 7.73 9.28 11.01
CA GLU A 170 7.27 10.14 9.91
C GLU A 170 8.39 10.99 9.28
N TYR A 171 9.63 10.50 9.26
CA TYR A 171 10.75 11.17 8.57
C TYR A 171 10.55 11.12 7.05
N MET A 172 11.20 12.03 6.34
CA MET A 172 11.18 12.02 4.88
C MET A 172 12.08 10.90 4.36
N PRO A 173 11.62 10.09 3.38
CA PRO A 173 12.49 9.20 2.62
C PRO A 173 13.64 9.98 1.96
N PRO A 174 14.78 9.33 1.67
CA PRO A 174 15.86 9.97 0.92
C PRO A 174 15.39 10.39 -0.48
N GLU A 175 15.96 11.46 -1.01
CA GLU A 175 15.66 11.95 -2.36
C GLU A 175 16.26 11.06 -3.46
N ASN A 176 17.41 10.44 -3.16
CA ASN A 176 18.11 9.50 -4.04
C ASN A 176 18.25 8.15 -3.34
N PHE A 177 17.86 7.08 -4.04
CA PHE A 177 17.88 5.73 -3.48
C PHE A 177 19.14 4.92 -3.87
N ASP A 178 20.03 5.51 -4.68
CA ASP A 178 21.22 4.89 -5.30
C ASP A 178 22.56 5.36 -4.71
N SER A 179 22.59 6.12 -3.61
CA SER A 179 23.83 6.74 -3.10
C SER A 179 24.80 5.76 -2.46
#